data_AF-A0A2V9S6Z6-F1
#
_entry.id   AF-A0A2V9S6Z6-F1
#
_cell.length_a   1.000
_cell.length_b   1.000
_cell.length_c   1.000
_cell.angle_alpha   90.00
_cell.angle_beta   90.00
_cell.angle_gamma   90.00
#
_symmetry.space_group_name_H-M   'P 1'
#
loop_
_entity.id
_entity.type
_entity.pdbx_description
1 polymer ?
#
loop_
_entity_poly.entity_id
_entity_poly.type
_entity_poly.pdbx_seq_one_letter_code
_entity_poly.pdbx_strand_id
1 'polypeptide(L)'
;VSIENGVLRAYVETGMLPEHTGKHKAEVYLVLALDHAESQVQRGENQGRHLSHVAVVTSLRKIGTLEKGKILAQDIELKVDPSQSAAGNLRTIVFVQEPGEGRILGAALKRVLPKNP
;
A
#
# COMPACT_ATOMS: atom_id res chain seq x y z
N VAL A 1 -9.44 -6.95 3.38
CA VAL A 1 -8.02 -7.33 3.21
C VAL A 1 -7.73 -8.50 4.13
N SER A 2 -7.10 -9.55 3.62
CA SER A 2 -6.67 -10.73 4.38
C SER A 2 -5.36 -11.25 3.80
N ILE A 3 -4.61 -12.03 4.58
CA ILE A 3 -3.48 -12.82 4.08
C ILE A 3 -3.77 -14.29 4.34
N GLU A 4 -3.62 -15.12 3.29
CA GLU A 4 -3.73 -16.57 3.35
C GLU A 4 -2.63 -17.19 2.49
N ASN A 5 -1.88 -18.15 3.02
CA ASN A 5 -0.83 -18.87 2.28
C ASN A 5 0.16 -17.95 1.55
N GLY A 6 0.56 -16.84 2.18
CA GLY A 6 1.48 -15.86 1.60
C GLY A 6 0.87 -14.98 0.49
N VAL A 7 -0.46 -15.00 0.32
CA VAL A 7 -1.17 -14.16 -0.63
C VAL A 7 -2.06 -13.19 0.12
N LEU A 8 -1.84 -11.90 -0.10
CA LEU A 8 -2.76 -10.86 0.32
C LEU A 8 -3.90 -10.75 -0.69
N ARG A 9 -5.12 -10.77 -0.19
CA ARG A 9 -6.35 -10.50 -0.94
C ARG A 9 -7.00 -9.22 -0.46
N ALA A 10 -7.32 -8.33 -1.38
CA ALA A 10 -8.03 -7.10 -1.08
C ALA A 10 -9.03 -6.76 -2.17
N TYR A 11 -10.26 -6.43 -1.77
CA TYR A 11 -11.18 -5.70 -2.63
C TYR A 11 -10.87 -4.21 -2.54
N VAL A 12 -10.69 -3.56 -3.69
CA VAL A 12 -10.43 -2.13 -3.79
C VAL A 12 -11.55 -1.48 -4.57
N GLU A 13 -12.16 -0.47 -3.95
CA GLU A 13 -13.16 0.39 -4.55
C GLU A 13 -12.74 1.86 -4.40
N THR A 14 -12.99 2.65 -5.44
CA THR A 14 -12.73 4.09 -5.48
C THR A 14 -14.01 4.84 -5.81
N GLY A 15 -14.15 6.05 -5.29
CA GLY A 15 -15.14 7.00 -5.80
C GLY A 15 -14.74 7.53 -7.18
N MET A 16 -15.68 8.22 -7.84
CA MET A 16 -15.39 8.92 -9.09
C MET A 16 -14.40 10.09 -8.87
N LEU A 17 -13.67 10.46 -9.92
CA LEU A 17 -12.89 11.70 -9.90
C LEU A 17 -13.81 12.91 -9.65
N PRO A 18 -13.51 13.78 -8.68
CA PRO A 18 -14.34 14.96 -8.43
C PRO A 18 -14.33 15.89 -9.65
N GLU A 19 -15.51 16.31 -10.10
CA GLU A 19 -15.64 17.08 -11.34
C GLU A 19 -14.85 18.39 -11.35
N HIS A 20 -14.72 19.03 -10.18
CA HIS A 20 -14.00 20.29 -9.99
C HIS A 20 -12.48 20.18 -10.17
N THR A 21 -11.92 18.96 -10.27
CA THR A 21 -10.48 18.78 -10.47
C THR A 21 -10.03 19.08 -11.89
N GLY A 22 -10.96 19.12 -12.86
CA GLY A 22 -10.65 19.25 -14.29
C GLY A 22 -9.85 18.08 -14.86
N LYS A 23 -9.73 16.97 -14.12
CA LYS A 23 -8.92 15.81 -14.51
C LYS A 23 -9.75 14.80 -15.28
N HIS A 24 -9.11 14.22 -16.30
CA HIS A 24 -9.71 13.19 -17.13
C HIS A 24 -9.30 11.78 -16.73
N LYS A 25 -8.15 11.63 -16.07
CA LYS A 25 -7.61 10.34 -15.63
C LYS A 25 -6.76 10.46 -14.36
N ALA A 26 -6.69 9.38 -13.58
CA ALA A 26 -5.79 9.22 -12.44
C ALA A 26 -5.31 7.76 -12.34
N GLU A 27 -4.17 7.53 -11.70
CA GLU A 27 -3.57 6.22 -11.49
C GLU A 27 -3.90 5.73 -10.08
N VAL A 28 -4.28 4.47 -9.95
CA VAL A 28 -4.60 3.86 -8.65
C VAL A 28 -3.47 2.91 -8.27
N TYR A 29 -2.89 3.13 -7.10
CA TYR A 29 -1.79 2.35 -6.57
C TYR A 29 -2.21 1.58 -5.31
N LEU A 30 -1.70 0.36 -5.20
CA LEU A 30 -1.71 -0.45 -3.99
C LEU A 30 -0.29 -0.50 -3.43
N VAL A 31 -0.19 -0.29 -2.12
CA VAL A 31 1.05 -0.32 -1.36
C VAL A 31 0.93 -1.37 -0.27
N LEU A 32 1.96 -2.20 -0.14
CA LEU A 32 2.21 -2.98 1.05
C LEU A 32 3.37 -2.34 1.81
N ALA A 33 3.17 -2.11 3.11
CA ALA A 33 4.19 -1.54 3.96
C ALA A 33 4.24 -2.25 5.32
N LEU A 34 5.43 -2.28 5.93
CA LEU A 34 5.60 -2.60 7.33
C LEU A 34 5.13 -1.41 8.18
N ASP A 35 4.40 -1.69 9.25
CA ASP A 35 3.95 -0.67 10.19
C ASP A 35 5.14 -0.11 10.97
N HIS A 36 6.05 -0.99 11.39
CA HIS A 36 7.35 -0.67 11.96
C HIS A 36 8.43 -1.59 11.38
N ALA A 37 9.64 -1.08 11.24
CA ALA A 37 10.83 -1.85 10.91
C ALA A 37 11.96 -1.40 11.83
N GLU A 38 12.64 -2.37 12.44
CA GLU A 38 13.79 -2.13 13.31
C GLU A 38 15.07 -2.55 12.60
N SER A 39 16.11 -1.73 12.70
CA SER A 39 17.44 -2.05 12.18
C SER A 39 18.50 -1.82 13.25
N GLN A 40 19.32 -2.85 13.48
CA GLN A 40 20.53 -2.74 14.28
C GLN A 40 21.70 -2.44 13.35
N VAL A 41 22.19 -1.20 13.37
CA VAL A 41 23.29 -0.80 12.50
C VAL A 41 24.61 -1.23 13.12
N GLN A 42 25.19 -2.31 12.59
CA GLN A 42 26.43 -2.87 13.13
C GLN A 42 27.68 -2.08 12.72
N ARG A 43 27.66 -1.38 11.58
CA ARG A 43 28.80 -0.63 11.01
C ARG A 43 28.32 0.56 10.17
N GLY A 44 29.17 1.58 10.00
CA GLY A 44 28.90 2.76 9.16
C GLY A 44 28.52 4.00 9.98
N GLU A 45 28.02 5.04 9.31
CA GLU A 45 27.72 6.35 9.93
C GLU A 45 26.74 6.26 11.12
N ASN A 46 25.81 5.31 11.07
CA ASN A 46 24.83 5.05 12.13
C ASN A 46 25.23 3.93 13.11
N GLN A 47 26.50 3.51 13.11
CA GLN A 47 26.98 2.39 13.91
C GLN A 47 26.59 2.52 15.40
N GLY A 48 26.08 1.42 15.96
CA GLY A 48 25.69 1.33 17.36
C GLY A 48 24.29 1.88 17.65
N ARG A 49 23.59 2.43 16.65
CA ARG A 49 22.22 2.91 16.79
C ARG A 49 21.20 1.82 16.47
N HIS A 50 20.11 1.86 17.21
CA HIS A 50 18.88 1.15 16.89
C HIS A 50 17.94 2.13 16.15
N LEU A 51 17.62 1.84 14.90
CA LEU A 51 16.75 2.69 14.07
C LEU A 51 15.36 2.08 13.99
N SER A 52 14.35 2.84 14.43
CA SER A 52 12.95 2.51 14.22
C SER A 52 12.44 3.31 13.02
N HIS A 53 12.14 2.61 11.93
CA HIS A 53 11.49 3.18 10.75
C HIS A 53 10.00 2.83 10.79
N VAL A 54 9.15 3.85 10.77
CA VAL A 54 7.72 3.66 10.60
C VAL A 54 7.44 3.59 9.09
N ALA A 55 6.49 2.78 8.65
CA ALA A 55 5.95 2.83 7.29
C ALA A 55 6.84 2.35 6.12
N VAL A 56 7.74 1.38 6.31
CA VAL A 56 8.63 0.94 5.22
C VAL A 56 7.83 0.24 4.11
N VAL A 57 7.82 0.83 2.91
CA VAL A 57 7.17 0.26 1.73
C VAL A 57 7.94 -0.97 1.25
N THR A 58 7.25 -2.10 1.12
CA THR A 58 7.81 -3.36 0.61
C THR A 58 7.28 -3.73 -0.78
N SER A 59 6.14 -3.16 -1.16
CA SER A 59 5.59 -3.28 -2.51
C SER A 59 4.80 -2.02 -2.87
N LEU A 60 5.01 -1.51 -4.10
CA LEU A 60 4.23 -0.44 -4.71
C LEU A 60 3.82 -0.89 -6.10
N ARG A 61 2.52 -1.00 -6.36
CA ARG A 61 1.99 -1.51 -7.63
C ARG A 61 0.87 -0.62 -8.14
N LYS A 62 0.96 -0.18 -9.40
CA LYS A 62 -0.19 0.37 -10.11
C LYS A 62 -1.21 -0.74 -10.38
N ILE A 63 -2.41 -0.59 -9.85
CA ILE A 63 -3.49 -1.58 -9.98
C ILE A 63 -4.58 -1.16 -10.98
N GLY A 64 -4.55 0.09 -11.45
CA GLY A 64 -5.44 0.53 -12.53
C GLY A 64 -5.32 2.01 -12.84
N THR A 65 -6.19 2.44 -13.76
CA THR A 65 -6.40 3.84 -14.12
C THR A 65 -7.87 4.16 -13.91
N LEU A 66 -8.16 5.23 -13.19
CA LEU A 66 -9.48 5.78 -12.99
C LEU A 66 -9.74 6.85 -14.06
N GLU A 67 -10.77 6.63 -14.89
CA GLU A 67 -11.20 7.60 -15.91
C GLU A 67 -12.32 8.49 -15.36
N LYS A 68 -12.48 9.69 -15.92
CA LYS A 68 -13.54 10.63 -15.53
C LYS A 68 -14.93 9.95 -15.61
N GLY A 69 -15.73 10.14 -14.55
CA GLY A 69 -17.09 9.61 -14.46
C GLY A 69 -17.18 8.09 -14.25
N LYS A 70 -16.04 7.41 -14.05
CA LYS A 70 -16.00 5.99 -13.73
C LYS A 70 -15.53 5.77 -12.31
N ILE A 71 -15.89 4.61 -11.77
CA ILE A 71 -15.29 4.04 -10.57
C ILE A 71 -14.33 2.92 -10.97
N LEU A 72 -13.41 2.58 -10.07
CA LEU A 72 -12.66 1.32 -10.11
C LEU A 72 -13.10 0.47 -8.93
N ALA A 73 -13.45 -0.78 -9.21
CA ALA A 73 -13.87 -1.79 -8.25
C ALA A 73 -13.31 -3.15 -8.70
N GLN A 74 -12.37 -3.73 -7.95
CA GLN A 74 -11.74 -5.00 -8.33
C GLN A 74 -11.11 -5.73 -7.14
N ASP A 75 -11.02 -7.05 -7.26
CA ASP A 75 -10.21 -7.88 -6.39
C ASP A 75 -8.74 -7.84 -6.81
N ILE A 76 -7.86 -7.70 -5.81
CA ILE A 76 -6.41 -7.70 -5.99
C ILE A 76 -5.81 -8.84 -5.19
N GLU A 77 -4.93 -9.58 -5.86
CA GLU A 77 -4.02 -10.53 -5.23
C GLU A 77 -2.58 -10.00 -5.30
N LEU A 78 -1.87 -10.09 -4.17
CA LEU A 78 -0.47 -9.72 -4.06
C LEU A 78 0.28 -10.81 -3.29
N LYS A 79 1.38 -11.31 -3.86
CA LYS A 79 2.30 -12.18 -3.11
C LYS A 79 2.99 -11.37 -2.02
N VAL A 80 2.97 -11.91 -0.81
CA VAL A 80 3.62 -11.33 0.36
C VAL A 80 4.85 -12.17 0.67
N ASP A 81 5.96 -11.51 0.99
CA ASP A 81 7.14 -12.20 1.46
C ASP A 81 6.83 -12.95 2.78
N PRO A 82 7.14 -14.25 2.89
CA PRO A 82 6.84 -15.04 4.09
C PRO A 82 7.41 -14.44 5.39
N SER A 83 8.57 -13.77 5.32
CA SER A 83 9.16 -13.11 6.50
C SER A 83 8.34 -11.92 6.98
N GLN A 84 7.68 -11.21 6.05
CA GLN A 84 6.85 -10.05 6.35
C GLN A 84 5.47 -10.47 6.88
N SER A 85 4.88 -11.52 6.30
CA SER A 85 3.59 -12.03 6.78
C SER A 85 3.70 -12.62 8.19
N ALA A 86 4.80 -13.31 8.50
CA ALA A 86 5.06 -13.86 9.83
C ALA A 86 5.23 -12.79 10.91
N ALA A 87 5.74 -11.61 10.56
CA ALA A 87 5.94 -10.51 11.50
C ALA A 87 4.63 -9.84 11.97
N GLY A 88 3.49 -10.10 11.32
CA GLY A 88 2.18 -9.62 11.75
C GLY A 88 2.02 -8.09 11.76
N ASN A 89 2.95 -7.35 11.16
CA ASN A 89 3.07 -5.89 11.23
C ASN A 89 2.84 -5.24 9.86
N LEU A 90 1.90 -5.75 9.07
CA LEU A 90 1.64 -5.27 7.70
C LEU A 90 0.46 -4.30 7.65
N ARG A 91 0.57 -3.32 6.76
CA ARG A 91 -0.53 -2.44 6.37
C ARG A 91 -0.60 -2.28 4.87
N THR A 92 -1.82 -2.13 4.39
CA THR A 92 -2.13 -1.85 2.99
C THR A 92 -2.56 -0.41 2.86
N ILE A 93 -1.99 0.30 1.91
CA ILE A 93 -2.41 1.66 1.55
C ILE A 93 -2.85 1.61 0.09
N VAL A 94 -3.98 2.24 -0.21
CA VAL A 94 -4.41 2.51 -1.58
C VAL A 94 -4.43 4.01 -1.75
N PHE A 95 -3.92 4.50 -2.86
CA PHE A 95 -4.06 5.91 -3.20
C PHE A 95 -4.36 6.10 -4.68
N VAL A 96 -5.07 7.18 -4.97
CA VAL A 96 -5.36 7.68 -6.31
C VAL A 96 -4.45 8.88 -6.55
N GLN A 97 -3.68 8.87 -7.63
CA GLN A 97 -2.69 9.89 -7.95
C GLN A 97 -2.92 10.44 -9.36
N GLU A 98 -2.66 11.72 -9.57
CA GLU A 98 -2.51 12.25 -10.92
C GLU A 98 -1.37 11.51 -11.67
N PRO A 99 -1.48 11.31 -13.00
CA PRO A 99 -0.44 10.61 -13.75
C PRO A 99 0.93 11.28 -13.65
N GLY A 100 1.99 10.48 -13.74
CA GLY A 100 3.36 10.99 -13.79
C GLY A 100 3.84 11.53 -12.45
N GLU A 101 3.57 10.80 -11.37
CA GLU A 101 3.96 11.16 -10.00
C GLU A 101 3.34 12.47 -9.50
N GLY A 102 2.15 12.82 -10.00
CA GLY A 102 1.46 14.04 -9.63
C GLY A 102 0.79 13.99 -8.25
N ARG A 103 -0.20 14.85 -8.01
CA ARG A 103 -0.82 14.99 -6.69
C ARG A 103 -1.64 13.75 -6.30
N ILE A 104 -1.63 13.42 -5.01
CA ILE A 104 -2.54 12.41 -4.44
C ILE A 104 -3.93 13.03 -4.31
N LEU A 105 -4.93 12.41 -4.93
CA LEU A 105 -6.33 12.85 -4.98
C LEU A 105 -7.19 12.20 -3.90
N GLY A 106 -6.73 11.06 -3.36
CA GLY A 106 -7.41 10.34 -2.29
C GLY A 106 -6.57 9.15 -1.83
N ALA A 107 -6.76 8.73 -0.59
CA ALA A 107 -6.07 7.59 -0.03
C ALA A 107 -6.91 6.88 1.04
N ALA A 108 -6.63 5.59 1.22
CA ALA A 108 -7.18 4.77 2.28
C ALA A 108 -6.09 3.85 2.84
N LEU A 109 -6.18 3.55 4.14
CA LEU A 109 -5.27 2.64 4.82
C LEU A 109 -6.06 1.56 5.54
N LYS A 110 -5.57 0.33 5.50
CA LYS A 110 -6.07 -0.76 6.33
C LYS A 110 -4.93 -1.60 6.87
N ARG A 111 -4.96 -1.86 8.19
CA ARG A 111 -4.05 -2.83 8.81
C ARG A 111 -4.40 -4.23 8.32
N VAL A 112 -3.37 -5.03 8.08
CA VAL A 112 -3.54 -6.44 7.73
C VAL A 112 -3.45 -7.22 9.02
N LEU A 113 -4.61 -7.65 9.53
CA LEU A 113 -4.65 -8.46 10.74
C LEU A 113 -4.28 -9.91 10.38
N PRO A 114 -3.47 -10.58 11.22
CA PRO A 114 -3.32 -12.02 11.12
C PRO A 114 -4.71 -12.67 11.25
N LYS A 115 -4.95 -13.75 10.50
CA LYS A 115 -6.10 -14.61 10.82
C LYS A 115 -5.82 -15.21 12.20
N ASN A 116 -6.74 -15.02 13.16
CA ASN A 116 -6.66 -15.74 14.43
C ASN A 116 -6.64 -17.26 14.12
N PRO A 117 -5.79 -18.02 14.84
CA PRO A 117 -5.80 -19.47 14.76
C PRO A 117 -7.15 -20.06 15.22
#